data_AF-A0A0A2AJN3-F1
#
_entry.id   AF-A0A0A2AJN3-F1
#
_cell.length_a   1.000
_cell.length_b   1.000
_cell.length_c   1.000
_cell.angle_alpha   90.00
_cell.angle_beta   90.00
_cell.angle_gamma   90.00
#
_symmetry.space_group_name_H-M   'P 1'
#
loop_
_entity.id
_entity.type
_entity.pdbx_description
1 polymer ?
#
loop_
_entity_poly.entity_id
_entity_poly.type
_entity_poly.pdbx_seq_one_letter_code
_entity_poly.pdbx_strand_id
1 'polypeptide(L)' 'MIIYLFNVLGLDESTIELGIRLSIKNNTPLPISLWSYGMLTNEELDKLYSFLFQKMD' A
#
# COMPACT_ATOMS: atom_id res chain seq x y z
N MET A 1 5.26 7.40 -0.12
CA MET A 1 4.45 6.16 -0.04
C MET A 1 4.71 5.40 1.25
N ILE A 2 5.92 4.89 1.53
CA ILE A 2 6.19 4.09 2.75
C ILE A 2 5.82 4.82 4.05
N ILE A 3 6.23 6.10 4.19
CA ILE A 3 5.86 6.93 5.35
C ILE A 3 4.33 7.07 5.51
N TYR A 4 3.58 7.12 4.40
CA TYR A 4 2.12 7.21 4.43
C TYR A 4 1.49 5.89 4.89
N LEU A 5 1.99 4.76 4.39
CA LEU A 5 1.57 3.42 4.83
C LEU A 5 1.75 3.25 6.34
N PHE A 6 2.90 3.70 6.87
CA PHE A 6 3.21 3.61 8.29
C PHE A 6 2.41 4.61 9.15
N ASN A 7 2.49 5.91 8.84
CA ASN A 7 1.92 6.95 9.71
C ASN A 7 0.41 7.19 9.51
N VAL A 8 -0.15 6.89 8.34
CA VAL A 8 -1.55 7.20 8.01
C VAL A 8 -2.41 5.94 7.97
N LEU A 9 -1.91 4.85 7.38
CA LEU A 9 -2.63 3.57 7.33
C LEU A 9 -2.29 2.65 8.52
N GLY A 10 -1.32 3.02 9.35
CA GLY A 10 -0.98 2.27 10.56
C GLY A 10 -0.37 0.89 10.31
N LEU A 11 0.14 0.63 9.10
CA LEU A 11 0.82 -0.63 8.80
C LEU A 11 2.15 -0.70 9.56
N ASP A 12 2.42 -1.84 10.20
CA ASP A 12 3.71 -2.08 10.81
C ASP A 12 4.80 -2.34 9.75
N GLU A 13 6.05 -2.19 10.15
CA GLU A 13 7.21 -2.33 9.27
C GLU A 13 7.28 -3.72 8.61
N SER A 14 6.92 -4.78 9.33
CA SER A 14 6.98 -6.15 8.79
C SER A 14 5.92 -6.40 7.73
N THR A 15 4.72 -5.82 7.90
CA THR A 15 3.65 -5.85 6.88
C THR A 15 4.07 -5.09 5.62
N ILE A 16 4.68 -3.91 5.78
CA ILE A 16 5.17 -3.12 4.64
C ILE A 16 6.28 -3.89 3.90
N GLU A 17 7.22 -4.47 4.64
CA GLU A 17 8.30 -5.27 4.05
C GLU A 17 7.75 -6.47 3.26
N LEU A 18 6.80 -7.21 3.84
CA LEU A 18 6.15 -8.33 3.16
C LEU A 18 5.43 -7.87 1.89
N GLY A 19 4.67 -6.78 1.95
CA GLY A 19 4.00 -6.19 0.79
C GLY A 19 4.96 -5.85 -0.35
N ILE A 20 6.13 -5.27 -0.03
CA ILE A 20 7.18 -4.97 -1.01
C ILE A 20 7.73 -6.25 -1.64
N ARG A 21 8.03 -7.27 -0.82
CA ARG A 21 8.55 -8.56 -1.31
C ARG A 21 7.55 -9.22 -2.27
N LEU A 22 6.26 -9.20 -1.94
CA LEU A 22 5.19 -9.76 -2.78
C LEU A 22 5.02 -8.96 -4.08
N SER A 23 5.06 -7.63 -4.00
CA SER A 23 5.01 -6.72 -5.15
C SER A 23 6.12 -7.01 -6.16
N ILE A 24 7.36 -7.15 -5.67
CA ILE A 24 8.52 -7.49 -6.52
C ILE A 24 8.37 -8.89 -7.09
N LYS A 25 8.05 -9.89 -6.26
CA LYS A 25 7.93 -11.29 -6.68
C LYS A 25 6.88 -11.49 -7.79
N ASN A 26 5.76 -10.78 -7.69
CA ASN A 26 4.62 -10.94 -8.58
C ASN A 26 4.55 -9.85 -9.66
N ASN A 27 5.56 -8.97 -9.76
CA ASN A 27 5.56 -7.81 -10.65
C ASN A 27 4.23 -7.01 -10.62
N THR A 28 3.73 -6.79 -9.40
CA THR A 28 2.44 -6.15 -9.14
C THR A 28 2.67 -4.86 -8.37
N PRO A 29 1.95 -3.75 -8.62
CA PRO A 29 2.10 -2.52 -7.85
C PRO A 29 1.91 -2.77 -6.34
N LEU A 30 2.71 -2.08 -5.51
CA LEU A 30 2.65 -2.24 -4.05
C LEU A 30 1.22 -2.05 -3.47
N PRO A 31 0.43 -1.02 -3.86
CA PRO A 31 -0.94 -0.87 -3.39
C PRO A 31 -1.82 -2.09 -3.63
N ILE A 32 -1.75 -2.66 -4.84
CA ILE A 32 -2.51 -3.86 -5.22
C ILE A 32 -1.99 -5.09 -4.48
N SER A 33 -0.68 -5.18 -4.24
CA SER A 33 -0.08 -6.30 -3.51
C SER A 33 -0.53 -6.28 -2.05
N LEU A 34 -0.52 -5.12 -1.39
CA LEU A 34 -1.00 -5.02 -0.02
C LEU A 34 -2.50 -5.38 0.08
N TRP A 35 -3.34 -4.90 -0.85
CA TRP A 35 -4.77 -5.21 -0.85
C TRP A 35 -5.09 -6.67 -1.18
N SER A 36 -4.50 -7.23 -2.23
CA SER A 36 -4.78 -8.61 -2.68
C SER A 36 -4.40 -9.69 -1.65
N TYR A 37 -3.49 -9.36 -0.73
CA TYR A 37 -3.11 -10.21 0.40
C TYR A 37 -3.78 -9.80 1.72
N GLY A 38 -4.78 -8.92 1.68
CA GLY A 38 -5.61 -8.55 2.84
C GLY A 38 -4.94 -7.62 3.86
N MET A 39 -3.82 -6.99 3.51
CA MET A 39 -3.12 -6.02 4.37
C MET A 39 -3.76 -4.63 4.29
N LEU A 40 -4.54 -4.36 3.25
CA LEU A 40 -5.38 -3.17 3.13
C LEU A 40 -6.83 -3.58 2.94
N THR A 41 -7.72 -2.89 3.62
CA THR A 41 -9.15 -2.86 3.29
C THR A 41 -9.40 -2.06 2.01
N ASN A 42 -10.61 -2.16 1.44
CA ASN A 42 -11.02 -1.33 0.30
C ASN A 42 -10.93 0.17 0.64
N GLU A 43 -11.33 0.58 1.83
CA GLU A 43 -11.28 1.99 2.26
C GLU A 43 -9.84 2.52 2.36
N GLU A 44 -8.90 1.70 2.84
CA GLU A 44 -7.49 2.08 2.93
C GLU A 44 -6.81 2.07 1.57
N LEU A 45 -7.21 1.16 0.68
CA LEU A 45 -6.80 1.19 -0.71
C LEU A 45 -7.27 2.47 -1.40
N ASP A 46 -8.53 2.88 -1.20
CA ASP A 46 -9.07 4.13 -1.73
C ASP A 46 -8.34 5.36 -1.19
N LYS A 47 -8.02 5.40 0.11
CA LYS A 47 -7.18 6.45 0.72
C LYS A 47 -5.78 6.49 0.12
N LEU A 48 -5.16 5.33 -0.07
CA LEU A 48 -3.84 5.21 -0.67
C LEU A 48 -3.84 5.71 -2.12
N TYR A 49 -4.85 5.35 -2.91
CA TYR A 49 -5.01 5.86 -4.26
C TYR A 49 -5.24 7.37 -4.27
N SER A 50 -6.11 7.87 -3.39
CA SER A 50 -6.33 9.31 -3.23
C SER A 50 -5.03 10.04 -2.92
N PHE A 51 -4.18 9.51 -2.03
CA PHE A 51 -2.85 10.06 -1.72
C PHE A 51 -1.88 10.02 -2.91
N LEU A 52 -1.85 8.92 -3.65
CA LEU A 52 -0.95 8.74 -4.80
C LEU A 52 -1.31 9.68 -5.96
N PHE A 53 -2.61 9.95 -6.14
CA PHE A 53 -3.14 10.68 -7.29
C PHE A 53 -3.64 12.09 -6.97
N GLN A 54 -3.57 12.53 -5.70
CA GLN A 54 -3.92 13.88 -5.25
C GLN A 54 -3.08 15.01 -5.87
N LYS A 55 -2.00 14.68 -6.58
CA LYS A 55 -1.11 15.65 -7.26
C LYS A 55 -1.17 15.58 -8.79
N MET A 56 -2.16 14.92 -9.37
CA MET A 56 -2.40 15.01 -10.82
C MET A 56 -3.26 16.24 -11.13
N ASP A 57 -2.69 17.43 -10.91
CA ASP A 57 -3.05 18.71 -11.53
C ASP A 57 -1.79 19.32 -12.15
#